data_AF-A0A5H2XS14-F1
#
_entry.id   AF-A0A5H2XS14-F1
#
_cell.length_a   1.000
_cell.length_b   1.000
_cell.length_c   1.000
_cell.angle_alpha   90.00
_cell.angle_beta   90.00
_cell.angle_gamma   90.00
#
_symmetry.space_group_name_H-M   'P 1'
#
loop_
_entity.id
_entity.type
_entity.pdbx_description
1 polymer ?
#
loop_
_entity_poly.entity_id
_entity_poly.type
_entity_poly.pdbx_seq_one_letter_code
_entity_poly.pdbx_strand_id
1 'polypeptide(L)' 'MDVLRSAVGLTVFTVLLASWAFTFVIGGERLFGHVWDQLVMYNLADRLGLTETMQIVTPQTARAMI' A
#
# COMPACT_ATOMS: atom_id res chain seq x y z
N MET A 1 9.02 17.55 -35.00
CA MET A 1 8.60 16.15 -34.72
C MET A 1 8.38 15.91 -33.22
N ASP A 2 8.40 16.97 -32.41
CA ASP A 2 8.56 16.90 -30.95
C ASP A 2 7.25 16.60 -30.23
N VAL A 3 6.14 17.15 -30.73
CA VAL A 3 4.79 16.90 -30.20
C VAL A 3 4.39 15.44 -30.35
N LEU A 4 4.70 14.82 -31.50
CA LEU A 4 4.38 13.41 -31.76
C LEU A 4 5.14 12.49 -30.80
N ARG A 5 6.43 12.75 -30.57
CA ARG A 5 7.24 11.99 -29.63
C ARG A 5 6.73 12.13 -28.19
N SER A 6 6.37 13.34 -27.77
CA SER A 6 5.80 13.59 -26.44
C SER A 6 4.42 12.97 -26.27
N ALA A 7 3.58 12.98 -27.31
CA ALA A 7 2.28 12.33 -27.30
C ALA A 7 2.41 10.81 -27.12
N VAL A 8 3.33 10.18 -27.87
CA VAL A 8 3.63 8.75 -27.71
C VAL A 8 4.13 8.45 -26.30
N GLY A 9 5.06 9.26 -25.77
CA GLY A 9 5.55 9.11 -24.40
C GLY A 9 4.43 9.21 -23.35
N LEU A 10 3.54 10.19 -23.51
CA LEU A 10 2.38 10.35 -22.63
C LEU A 10 1.43 9.15 -22.72
N THR A 11 1.12 8.67 -23.92
CA THR A 11 0.23 7.52 -24.10
C THR A 11 0.81 6.26 -23.46
N VAL A 12 2.09 5.97 -23.67
CA VAL A 12 2.76 4.81 -23.04
C VAL A 12 2.71 4.95 -21.52
N PHE A 13 3.02 6.13 -20.99
CA PHE A 13 2.97 6.39 -19.55
C PHE A 13 1.56 6.23 -18.98
N THR A 14 0.55 6.76 -19.65
CA THR A 14 -0.86 6.61 -19.26
C THR A 14 -1.30 5.16 -19.29
N VAL A 15 -0.92 4.37 -20.30
CA VAL A 15 -1.23 2.94 -20.38
C VAL A 15 -0.59 2.19 -19.21
N LEU A 16 0.68 2.46 -18.91
CA LEU A 16 1.37 1.84 -17.77
C LEU A 16 0.70 2.17 -16.44
N LEU A 17 0.38 3.45 -16.20
CA LEU A 17 -0.34 3.88 -15.00
C LEU A 17 -1.74 3.29 -14.92
N ALA A 18 -2.46 3.22 -16.05
CA ALA A 18 -3.80 2.65 -16.10
C ALA A 18 -3.78 1.15 -15.83
N SER A 19 -2.84 0.40 -16.44
CA SER A 19 -2.63 -1.02 -16.16
C SER A 19 -2.30 -1.25 -14.69
N TRP A 20 -1.44 -0.42 -14.09
CA TRP A 20 -1.15 -0.48 -12.67
C TRP A 20 -2.41 -0.19 -11.82
N ALA A 21 -3.11 0.91 -12.05
CA ALA A 21 -4.34 1.25 -11.31
C ALA A 21 -5.45 0.20 -11.47
N PHE A 22 -5.55 -0.45 -12.63
CA PHE A 22 -6.51 -1.53 -12.87
C PHE A 22 -6.27 -2.72 -11.93
N THR A 23 -5.02 -3.01 -11.57
CA THR A 23 -4.71 -4.07 -10.59
C THR A 23 -5.23 -3.73 -9.18
N PHE A 24 -5.32 -2.44 -8.83
CA PHE A 24 -5.95 -1.98 -7.58
C PHE A 24 -7.47 -2.00 -7.65
N VAL A 25 -8.05 -1.55 -8.77
CA VAL A 25 -9.51 -1.46 -8.95
C VAL A 25 -10.17 -2.84 -9.03
N ILE A 26 -9.57 -3.80 -9.75
CA ILE A 26 -10.07 -5.18 -9.81
C ILE A 26 -9.97 -5.87 -8.44
N GLY A 27 -9.16 -5.33 -7.52
CA GLY A 27 -8.78 -5.97 -6.28
C GLY A 27 -7.71 -7.01 -6.58
N GLY A 28 -6.45 -6.61 -6.50
CA GLY A 28 -5.33 -7.51 -6.80
C GLY A 28 -5.25 -8.72 -5.86
N GLU A 29 -6.07 -8.81 -4.82
CA GLU A 29 -6.32 -10.02 -4.04
C GLU A 29 -6.85 -11.18 -4.92
N ARG A 30 -7.63 -10.88 -5.98
CA ARG A 30 -8.08 -11.89 -6.97
C ARG A 30 -7.01 -12.26 -8.01
N LEU A 31 -6.06 -11.37 -8.27
CA LEU A 31 -5.04 -11.53 -9.32
C LEU A 31 -3.70 -12.06 -8.79
N PHE A 32 -3.31 -11.62 -7.59
CA PHE A 32 -2.03 -11.88 -6.95
C PHE A 32 -2.16 -12.59 -5.59
N GLY A 33 -3.40 -12.81 -5.11
CA GLY A 33 -3.66 -13.56 -3.87
C GLY A 33 -3.01 -12.92 -2.64
N HIS A 34 -2.43 -13.76 -1.79
CA HIS A 34 -1.80 -13.37 -0.52
C HIS A 34 -0.68 -12.33 -0.65
N VAL A 35 -0.02 -12.25 -1.81
CA VAL A 35 1.04 -11.25 -2.07
C VAL A 35 0.49 -9.83 -2.13
N TRP A 36 -0.77 -9.67 -2.55
CA TRP A 36 -1.40 -8.36 -2.69
C TRP A 36 -1.65 -7.67 -1.33
N ASP A 37 -2.05 -8.44 -0.33
CA ASP A 37 -2.30 -7.98 1.04
C ASP A 37 -1.02 -7.37 1.67
N GLN A 38 0.13 -7.97 1.37
CA GLN A 38 1.45 -7.49 1.78
C GLN A 38 1.98 -6.31 0.95
N LEU A 39 1.37 -5.94 -0.16
CA LEU A 39 1.96 -4.96 -1.09
C LEU A 39 1.38 -3.55 -0.96
N VAL A 40 0.11 -3.42 -0.60
CA VAL A 40 -0.63 -2.19 -0.95
C VAL A 40 -0.83 -1.19 0.19
N MET A 41 -0.98 -1.63 1.44
CA MET A 41 -1.20 -0.67 2.54
C MET A 41 -0.83 -1.22 3.92
N TYR A 42 -1.06 -2.51 4.19
CA TYR A 42 -0.78 -3.09 5.50
C TYR A 42 0.72 -3.17 5.81
N ASN A 43 1.56 -3.54 4.84
CA ASN A 43 3.01 -3.57 5.02
C ASN A 43 3.63 -2.17 5.11
N LEU A 44 3.00 -1.14 4.53
CA LEU A 44 3.47 0.25 4.67
C LEU A 44 3.09 0.80 6.05
N ALA A 45 1.88 0.52 6.53
CA ALA A 45 1.45 0.91 7.87
C ALA A 45 2.24 0.18 8.99
N ASP A 46 2.54 -1.10 8.77
CA ASP A 46 3.34 -1.94 9.67
C ASP A 46 4.82 -1.51 9.67
N ARG A 47 5.44 -1.26 8.49
CA ARG A 47 6.83 -0.77 8.40
C ARG A 47 7.01 0.67 8.89
N LEU A 48 5.97 1.48 8.86
CA LEU A 48 5.99 2.85 9.39
C LEU A 48 5.61 2.91 10.87
N GLY A 49 5.35 1.77 11.53
CA GLY A 49 5.05 1.71 12.96
C GLY A 49 3.77 2.44 13.36
N LEU A 50 2.88 2.72 12.41
CA LEU A 50 1.64 3.49 12.64
C LEU A 50 0.60 2.71 13.45
N THR A 51 0.92 1.48 13.87
CA THR A 51 0.06 0.60 14.67
C THR A 51 0.56 0.44 16.11
N GLU A 52 1.76 0.94 16.47
CA GLU A 52 2.34 0.75 17.81
C GLU A 52 1.87 1.77 18.87
N THR A 53 1.13 2.81 18.49
CA THR A 53 0.65 3.80 19.47
C THR A 53 -0.67 3.41 20.12
N MET A 54 -0.74 2.24 20.75
CA MET A 54 -1.55 2.02 21.97
C MET A 54 -1.23 0.67 22.62
N GLN A 55 0.02 0.44 23.03
CA GLN A 55 0.27 -0.58 24.05
C GLN A 55 -0.30 -0.06 25.38
N ILE A 56 -1.58 -0.36 25.61
CA ILE A 56 -2.29 -0.14 26.86
C ILE A 56 -1.43 -0.76 27.95
N VAL A 57 -0.88 0.07 28.85
CA VAL A 57 -0.33 -0.41 30.11
C VAL A 57 -1.48 -1.14 30.80
N THR A 58 -1.46 -2.47 30.73
CA THR A 58 -2.48 -3.30 31.35
C THR A 58 -2.46 -3.06 32.85
N PRO A 59 -3.63 -2.97 33.52
CA PRO A 59 -3.72 -2.70 34.96
C PRO A 59 -3.00 -3.72 35.85
N GLN A 60 -2.52 -4.85 35.30
CA GLN A 60 -1.72 -5.85 35.99
C GLN A 60 -0.31 -5.36 36.36
N THR A 61 0.31 -4.46 35.58
CA THR A 61 1.66 -3.94 35.89
C THR A 61 1.64 -2.91 37.03
N ALA A 62 0.56 -2.14 37.16
CA ALA A 62 0.40 -1.14 38.23
C ALA A 62 0.19 -1.78 39.62
N ARG A 63 -0.34 -3.01 39.68
CA ARG A 63 -0.59 -3.74 40.95
C ARG A 63 0.64 -4.48 41.49
N ALA A 64 1.71 -4.59 40.70
CA ALA A 64 2.97 -5.21 41.11
C ALA A 64 4.00 -4.20 41.66
N MET A 65 3.66 -2.90 41.66
CA MET A 65 4.52 -1.80 42.13
C MET A 65 4.03 -1.11 43.42
N ILE A 66 2.98 -1.64 44.07
CA ILE A 66 2.47 -1.20 45.38
C ILE A 66 2.56 -2.34 46.39
#